data_AF-A0A2Z6ABY8-F1
#
_entry.id   AF-A0A2Z6ABY8-F1
#
_cell.length_a   1.000
_cell.length_b   1.000
_cell.length_c   1.000
_cell.angle_alpha   90.00
_cell.angle_beta   90.00
_cell.angle_gamma   90.00
#
_symmetry.space_group_name_H-M   'P 1'
#
loop_
_entity.id
_entity.type
_entity.pdbx_description
1 polymer ?
#
loop_
_entity_poly.entity_id
_entity_poly.type
_entity_poly.pdbx_seq_one_letter_code
_entity_poly.pdbx_strand_id
1 'polypeptide(L)' 'MGAFAASAPLRPRNNHCLTNSIAFMDMALSARLPAKLVLGVSASPFSAHCWVQTGDTVLNDRLENISAFEPILAI' A
#
# COMPACT_ATOMS: atom_id res chain seq x y z
N MET A 1 18.50 -4.59 -5.24
CA MET A 1 17.33 -4.84 -4.35
C MET A 1 17.57 -4.08 -3.04
N GLY A 2 16.71 -3.12 -2.71
CA GLY A 2 16.89 -2.27 -1.53
C GLY A 2 16.74 -3.04 -0.21
N ALA A 3 17.51 -2.66 0.81
CA ALA A 3 17.52 -3.29 2.14
C ALA A 3 16.13 -3.36 2.81
N PHE A 4 15.21 -2.50 2.40
CA PHE A 4 13.84 -2.47 2.89
C PHE A 4 13.00 -3.69 2.44
N ALA A 5 13.18 -4.17 1.20
CA ALA A 5 12.47 -5.36 0.71
C ALA A 5 12.97 -6.63 1.42
N ALA A 6 14.28 -6.71 1.69
CA ALA A 6 14.91 -7.87 2.33
C ALA A 6 14.44 -8.12 3.77
N SER A 7 13.95 -7.09 4.47
CA SER A 7 13.47 -7.19 5.85
C SER A 7 11.95 -7.46 5.97
N ALA A 8 11.24 -7.61 4.85
CA ALA A 8 9.79 -7.88 4.83
C ALA A 8 9.34 -9.10 5.67
N PRO A 9 10.07 -10.24 5.72
CA PRO A 9 9.65 -11.40 6.51
C PRO A 9 9.66 -11.19 8.03
N LEU A 10 10.44 -10.22 8.51
CA LEU A 10 10.67 -9.96 9.94
C LEU A 10 9.73 -8.89 10.51
N ARG A 11 8.84 -8.33 9.68
CA ARG A 11 7.98 -7.20 10.05
C ARG A 11 6.55 -7.66 10.39
N PRO A 12 6.00 -7.32 11.58
CA PRO A 12 4.59 -7.57 11.90
C PRO A 12 3.67 -6.90 10.86
N ARG A 13 2.76 -7.67 10.23
CA ARG A 13 1.93 -7.21 9.10
C ARG A 13 1.03 -6.00 9.40
N ASN A 14 0.75 -5.76 10.67
CA ASN A 14 -0.24 -4.81 11.19
C ASN A 14 0.22 -3.35 11.29
N ASN A 15 1.52 -3.03 11.11
CA ASN A 15 2.01 -1.64 11.29
C ASN A 15 2.85 -1.06 10.13
N HIS A 16 2.97 -1.75 9.00
CA HIS A 16 3.91 -1.35 7.93
C HIS A 16 3.28 -1.14 6.55
N CYS A 17 1.95 -1.09 6.43
CA CYS A 17 1.27 -0.88 5.15
C CYS A 17 1.79 0.39 4.45
N LEU A 18 1.92 1.51 5.16
CA LEU A 18 2.45 2.76 4.61
C LEU A 18 3.89 2.61 4.09
N THR A 19 4.81 2.10 4.92
CA THR A 19 6.22 1.99 4.52
C THR A 19 6.40 1.00 3.36
N ASN A 20 5.68 -0.12 3.38
CA ASN A 20 5.69 -1.09 2.29
C ASN A 20 5.13 -0.50 0.99
N SER A 21 4.06 0.28 1.07
CA SER A 21 3.45 0.94 -0.09
C SER A 21 4.34 2.05 -0.66
N ILE A 22 5.04 2.81 0.17
CA ILE A 22 6.03 3.80 -0.29
C ILE A 22 7.19 3.10 -1.02
N ALA A 23 7.74 2.02 -0.45
CA ALA A 23 8.83 1.29 -1.09
C ALA A 23 8.38 0.61 -2.40
N PHE A 24 7.14 0.12 -2.45
CA PHE A 24 6.56 -0.42 -3.68
C PHE A 24 6.36 0.67 -4.73
N MET A 25 5.88 1.84 -4.33
CA MET A 25 5.71 3.00 -5.20
C MET A 25 7.07 3.43 -5.80
N ASP A 26 8.12 3.53 -4.99
CA ASP A 26 9.47 3.85 -5.46
C ASP A 26 9.98 2.85 -6.51
N MET A 27 9.73 1.56 -6.29
CA MET A 27 10.07 0.51 -7.26
C MET A 27 9.24 0.63 -8.55
N ALA A 28 7.94 0.90 -8.45
CA ALA A 28 7.06 1.08 -9.60
C ALA A 28 7.44 2.30 -10.44
N LEU A 29 7.73 3.43 -9.79
CA LEU A 29 8.22 4.66 -10.44
C LEU A 29 9.57 4.45 -11.10
N SER A 30 10.49 3.74 -10.43
CA SER A 30 11.79 3.36 -11.01
C SER A 30 11.63 2.49 -12.26
N ALA A 31 10.61 1.64 -12.30
CA ALA A 31 10.23 0.83 -13.44
C ALA A 31 9.36 1.58 -14.48
N ARG A 32 9.09 2.88 -14.29
CA ARG A 32 8.21 3.72 -15.11
C ARG A 32 6.78 3.17 -15.26
N LEU A 33 6.30 2.46 -14.25
CA LEU A 33 4.94 1.94 -14.21
C LEU A 33 4.00 3.01 -13.62
N PRO A 34 2.80 3.19 -14.21
CA PRO A 34 1.78 4.06 -13.61
C PRO A 34 1.31 3.43 -12.29
N ALA A 35 1.46 4.17 -11.21
CA ALA A 35 1.08 3.75 -9.87
C ALA A 35 0.59 4.96 -9.09
N LYS A 36 -0.36 4.73 -8.18
CA LYS A 36 -0.85 5.72 -7.20
C LYS A 36 -0.76 5.13 -5.81
N LEU A 37 -0.25 5.91 -4.87
CA LEU A 37 -0.29 5.62 -3.45
C LEU A 37 -1.64 6.07 -2.90
N VAL A 38 -2.38 5.15 -2.29
CA VAL A 38 -3.71 5.41 -1.74
C VAL A 38 -3.68 5.26 -0.22
N LEU A 39 -4.31 6.20 0.49
CA LEU A 39 -4.63 6.10 1.90
C LEU A 39 -6.14 5.93 2.05
N GLY A 40 -6.54 4.89 2.78
CA GLY A 40 -7.94 4.64 3.09
C GLY A 40 -8.18 4.51 4.59
N VAL A 41 -9.39 4.83 5.02
CA VAL A 41 -9.82 4.74 6.42
C VAL A 41 -11.11 3.93 6.55
N SER A 42 -11.22 3.17 7.63
CA SER A 42 -12.46 2.55 8.08
C SER A 42 -12.89 3.21 9.38
N ALA A 43 -14.19 3.43 9.59
CA ALA A 43 -14.68 4.20 10.74
C ALA A 43 -14.92 3.37 12.01
N SER A 44 -15.25 2.07 11.90
CA SER A 44 -15.62 1.24 13.07
C SER A 44 -15.22 -0.24 12.92
N PRO A 45 -14.23 -0.73 13.69
CA PRO A 45 -13.28 0.09 14.48
C PRO A 45 -12.50 1.04 13.56
N PHE A 46 -12.09 2.19 14.08
CA PHE A 46 -11.27 3.11 13.30
C PHE A 46 -9.97 2.40 12.89
N SER A 47 -9.65 2.42 11.60
CA SER A 47 -8.42 1.85 11.06
C SER A 47 -7.98 2.62 9.84
N ALA A 48 -6.67 2.78 9.66
CA ALA A 48 -6.08 3.37 8.47
C ALA A 48 -5.24 2.33 7.75
N HIS A 49 -5.27 2.37 6.42
CA HIS A 49 -4.51 1.46 5.57
C HIS A 49 -3.95 2.20 4.37
N CYS A 50 -2.86 1.66 3.80
CA CYS A 50 -2.19 2.26 2.66
C CYS A 50 -1.78 1.18 1.67
N TRP A 51 -2.12 1.39 0.40
CA TRP A 51 -1.80 0.49 -0.71
C TRP A 51 -1.39 1.27 -1.95
N VAL A 52 -0.91 0.55 -2.97
CA VAL A 52 -0.59 1.09 -4.29
C VAL A 52 -1.55 0.47 -5.32
N GLN A 53 -2.08 1.28 -6.23
CA GLN A 53 -2.96 0.81 -7.30
C GLN A 53 -2.65 1.48 -8.65
N THR A 54 -3.12 0.86 -9.74
CA THR A 54 -3.13 1.44 -11.08
C THR A 54 -4.51 1.24 -11.70
N GLY A 55 -5.19 2.34 -12.04
CA GLY A 55 -6.63 2.30 -12.31
C GLY A 55 -7.38 1.61 -11.17
N ASP A 56 -8.13 0.56 -11.50
CA ASP A 56 -8.91 -0.27 -10.57
C ASP A 56 -8.14 -1.49 -10.05
N THR A 57 -6.84 -1.60 -10.33
CA THR A 57 -6.00 -2.76 -9.96
C THR A 57 -5.14 -2.44 -8.74
N VAL A 58 -5.35 -3.16 -7.64
CA VAL A 58 -4.48 -3.12 -6.45
C VAL A 58 -3.19 -3.89 -6.73
N LEU A 59 -2.03 -3.28 -6.47
CA LEU A 59 -0.73 -3.82 -6.89
C LEU A 59 0.05 -4.54 -5.77
N ASN A 60 -0.09 -4.09 -4.53
CA ASN A 60 0.73 -4.58 -3.41
C ASN A 60 -0.10 -5.10 -2.22
N ASP A 61 -1.40 -5.22 -2.41
CA ASP A 61 -2.35 -5.76 -1.44
C ASP A 61 -3.44 -6.55 -2.16
N ARG A 62 -4.38 -7.11 -1.39
CA ARG A 62 -5.54 -7.83 -1.90
C ARG A 62 -6.76 -6.92 -1.84
N LEU A 63 -7.61 -6.99 -2.87
CA LEU A 63 -8.86 -6.22 -2.90
C LEU A 63 -9.73 -6.50 -1.67
N GLU A 64 -9.80 -7.76 -1.23
CA GLU A 64 -10.52 -8.17 -0.02
C GLU A 64 -10.01 -7.46 1.25
N ASN A 65 -8.72 -7.13 1.32
CA ASN A 65 -8.15 -6.46 2.48
C ASN A 65 -8.48 -4.97 2.51
N ILE A 66 -8.59 -4.34 1.33
CA ILE A 66 -8.80 -2.89 1.23
C ILE A 66 -10.26 -2.50 1.09
N SER A 67 -11.16 -3.44 0.79
CA SER A 67 -12.58 -3.17 0.49
C SER A 67 -13.35 -2.53 1.65
N ALA A 68 -12.87 -2.67 2.89
CA ALA A 68 -13.44 -2.06 4.08
C ALA A 68 -12.97 -0.62 4.34
N PHE A 69 -12.07 -0.09 3.50
CA PHE A 69 -11.47 1.24 3.65
C PHE A 69 -11.98 2.20 2.58
N GLU A 70 -12.44 3.37 3.00
CA GLU A 70 -12.81 4.48 2.13
C GLU A 70 -11.55 5.28 1.77
N PRO A 71 -11.21 5.45 0.47
CA PRO A 71 -10.07 6.26 0.05
C PRO A 71 -10.24 7.74 0.42
N ILE A 72 -9.24 8.33 1.07
CA ILE A 72 -9.20 9.75 1.44
C ILE A 72 -8.05 10.53 0.77
N LEU A 73 -7.06 9.83 0.22
CA LEU A 73 -5.96 10.40 -0.55
C LEU A 73 -5.51 9.41 -1.62
N ALA A 74 -5.23 9.90 -2.84
CA ALA A 74 -4.59 9.14 -3.90
C ALA A 74 -3.61 10.04 -4.68
N ILE A 75 -2.31 9.72 -4.66
CA ILE A 75 -1.23 10.51 -5.28
C ILE A 75 -0.29 9.66 -6.15
#